data_AF-Q5G696-F1
#
_entry.id   AF-Q5G696-F1
#
_cell.length_a   1.000
_cell.length_b   1.000
_cell.length_c   1.000
_cell.angle_alpha   90.00
_cell.angle_beta   90.00
_cell.angle_gamma   90.00
#
_symmetry.space_group_name_H-M   'P 1'
#
loop_
_entity.id
_entity.type
_entity.pdbx_description
1 polymer ?
#
loop_
_entity_poly.entity_id
_entity_poly.type
_entity_poly.pdbx_seq_one_letter_code
_entity_poly.pdbx_strand_id
1 'polypeptide(L)'
;CQNIILSNAPLGPQFPFTGVDDRESWPSVFYNRTCQCFGNFMGFNCGHCKFGFWGPKCTEKRLLVRRNIFDLSVPEKNKFLAYLNLAKHTTSPDYVIPTGTYGQMNNGSTPLFNDINIYDLFVWMHYYVSRDTLLGG
;
A
#
# COMPACT_ATOMS: atom_id res chain seq x y z
N CYS A 1 -5.14 -18.19 4.52
CA CYS A 1 -5.40 -17.61 3.18
C CYS A 1 -6.87 -17.83 2.84
N GLN A 2 -7.60 -16.77 2.52
CA GLN A 2 -9.03 -16.81 2.22
C GLN A 2 -9.34 -16.01 0.96
N ASN A 3 -10.56 -16.14 0.42
CA ASN A 3 -11.02 -15.31 -0.68
C ASN A 3 -11.11 -13.83 -0.25
N ILE A 4 -10.87 -12.94 -1.20
CA ILE A 4 -11.10 -11.50 -0.99
C ILE A 4 -12.58 -11.20 -0.73
N ILE A 5 -12.83 -10.14 0.00
CA ILE A 5 -14.18 -9.61 0.22
C ILE A 5 -14.24 -8.26 -0.48
N LEU A 6 -15.12 -8.12 -1.47
CA LEU A 6 -15.31 -6.90 -2.24
C LEU A 6 -16.42 -6.05 -1.64
N SER A 7 -16.35 -4.74 -1.89
CA SER A 7 -17.41 -3.81 -1.51
C SER A 7 -18.66 -4.05 -2.36
N ASN A 8 -19.83 -4.08 -1.73
CA ASN A 8 -21.13 -4.11 -2.40
C ASN A 8 -21.75 -2.69 -2.52
N ALA A 9 -20.99 -1.64 -2.22
CA ALA A 9 -21.48 -0.28 -2.34
C ALA A 9 -21.75 0.09 -3.81
N PRO A 10 -22.81 0.86 -4.12
CA PRO A 10 -23.10 1.26 -5.48
C PRO A 10 -22.01 2.17 -6.03
N LEU A 11 -21.71 2.03 -7.33
CA LEU A 11 -20.79 2.91 -8.04
C LEU A 11 -21.45 4.27 -8.29
N GLY A 12 -20.66 5.33 -8.18
CA GLY A 12 -21.10 6.68 -8.53
C GLY A 12 -21.28 6.82 -10.05
N PRO A 13 -22.28 7.58 -10.53
CA PRO A 13 -22.53 7.75 -11.96
C PRO A 13 -21.43 8.54 -12.69
N GLN A 14 -20.44 9.08 -11.96
CA GLN A 14 -19.36 9.89 -12.52
C GLN A 14 -18.34 9.06 -13.32
N PHE A 15 -18.32 7.73 -13.13
CA PHE A 15 -17.46 6.82 -13.86
C PHE A 15 -18.31 5.87 -14.71
N PRO A 16 -18.59 6.20 -15.98
CA PRO A 16 -19.52 5.46 -16.83
C PRO A 16 -18.89 4.24 -17.52
N PHE A 17 -17.69 3.83 -17.11
CA PHE A 17 -16.95 2.72 -17.72
C PHE A 17 -16.95 1.48 -16.80
N THR A 18 -16.71 0.31 -17.38
CA THR A 18 -16.61 -0.96 -16.64
C THR A 18 -15.59 -1.86 -17.31
N GLY A 19 -14.75 -2.50 -16.52
CA GLY A 19 -13.72 -3.43 -16.99
C GLY A 19 -12.59 -2.75 -17.78
N VAL A 20 -12.39 -1.45 -17.56
CA VAL A 20 -11.37 -0.65 -18.27
C VAL A 20 -10.23 -0.24 -17.35
N ASP A 21 -10.38 -0.40 -16.03
CA ASP A 21 -9.40 0.02 -15.05
C ASP A 21 -9.07 -1.10 -14.05
N ASP A 22 -7.78 -1.39 -13.88
CA ASP A 22 -7.27 -2.42 -12.96
C ASP A 22 -7.67 -2.17 -11.48
N ARG A 23 -8.09 -0.93 -11.15
CA ARG A 23 -8.51 -0.50 -9.81
C ARG A 23 -9.99 -0.83 -9.52
N GLU A 24 -10.77 -1.18 -10.53
CA GLU A 24 -12.16 -1.60 -10.34
C GLU A 24 -12.21 -2.86 -9.46
N SER A 25 -13.09 -2.84 -8.45
CA SER A 25 -13.22 -3.95 -7.49
C SER A 25 -11.87 -4.38 -6.88
N TRP A 26 -10.98 -3.43 -6.60
CA TRP A 26 -9.66 -3.72 -6.05
C TRP A 26 -9.73 -4.68 -4.83
N PRO A 27 -8.89 -5.74 -4.77
CA PRO A 27 -7.76 -6.05 -5.66
C PRO A 27 -8.05 -7.16 -6.71
N SER A 28 -9.31 -7.38 -7.09
CA SER A 28 -9.75 -8.61 -7.79
C SER A 28 -9.07 -8.89 -9.13
N VAL A 29 -8.59 -7.84 -9.82
CA VAL A 29 -7.88 -7.97 -11.10
C VAL A 29 -6.56 -8.73 -10.92
N PHE A 30 -5.87 -8.54 -9.79
CA PHE A 30 -4.58 -9.18 -9.53
C PHE A 30 -4.69 -10.42 -8.65
N TYR A 31 -5.53 -10.36 -7.61
CA TYR A 31 -5.60 -11.42 -6.61
C TYR A 31 -7.04 -11.70 -6.19
N ASN A 32 -7.42 -12.98 -6.16
CA ASN A 32 -8.72 -13.42 -5.64
C ASN A 32 -8.64 -13.97 -4.20
N ARG A 33 -7.43 -14.11 -3.65
CA ARG A 33 -7.19 -14.61 -2.29
C ARG A 33 -6.09 -13.83 -1.59
N THR A 34 -6.26 -13.57 -0.29
CA THR A 34 -5.29 -12.85 0.53
C THR A 34 -5.12 -13.50 1.91
N CYS A 35 -4.06 -13.08 2.63
CA CYS A 35 -3.88 -13.43 4.03
C CYS A 35 -4.93 -12.74 4.91
N GLN A 36 -5.53 -13.51 5.81
CA GLN A 36 -6.34 -12.98 6.91
C GLN A 36 -5.65 -13.35 8.21
N CYS A 37 -5.25 -12.33 8.94
CA CYS A 37 -4.48 -12.50 10.17
C CYS A 37 -5.41 -12.65 11.37
N PHE A 38 -5.01 -13.51 12.32
CA PHE A 38 -5.76 -13.76 13.54
C PHE A 38 -5.36 -12.78 14.66
N GLY A 39 -6.30 -12.48 15.57
CA GLY A 39 -6.01 -11.68 16.76
C GLY A 39 -5.39 -10.31 16.44
N ASN A 40 -4.21 -10.03 17.02
CA ASN A 40 -3.48 -8.78 16.84
C ASN A 40 -2.37 -8.83 15.78
N PHE A 41 -2.28 -9.90 15.00
CA PHE A 41 -1.34 -9.98 13.89
C PHE A 41 -1.84 -9.23 12.64
N MET A 42 -0.92 -8.76 11.80
CA MET A 42 -1.17 -8.04 10.54
C MET A 42 0.00 -8.21 9.55
N GLY A 43 -0.11 -7.56 8.39
CA GLY A 43 0.91 -7.55 7.34
C GLY A 43 0.58 -8.54 6.22
N PHE A 44 1.29 -8.44 5.10
CA PHE A 44 1.02 -9.23 3.90
C PHE A 44 1.13 -10.75 4.15
N ASN A 45 1.96 -11.16 5.12
CA ASN A 45 2.18 -12.55 5.53
C ASN A 45 1.77 -12.83 6.99
N CYS A 46 1.06 -11.91 7.66
CA CYS A 46 0.72 -12.00 9.09
C CYS A 46 1.90 -12.03 10.07
N GLY A 47 3.10 -11.65 9.64
CA GLY A 47 4.31 -11.62 10.47
C GLY A 47 4.50 -10.35 11.31
N HIS A 48 3.60 -9.36 11.20
CA HIS A 48 3.69 -8.10 11.93
C HIS A 48 2.52 -7.94 12.92
N CYS A 49 2.59 -6.91 13.77
CA CYS A 49 1.54 -6.60 14.74
C CYS A 49 0.69 -5.41 14.28
N LYS A 50 -0.61 -5.44 14.56
CA LYS A 50 -1.55 -4.33 14.34
C LYS A 50 -1.00 -3.03 14.93
N PHE A 51 -1.34 -1.89 14.32
CA PHE A 51 -0.95 -0.58 14.86
C PHE A 51 -1.33 -0.46 16.34
N GLY A 52 -0.35 -0.05 17.16
CA GLY A 52 -0.52 0.03 18.62
C GLY A 52 -0.11 -1.23 19.39
N PHE A 53 0.17 -2.34 18.69
CA PHE A 53 0.64 -3.60 19.28
C PHE A 53 2.08 -3.93 18.86
N TRP A 54 2.83 -4.56 19.77
CA TRP A 54 4.23 -4.92 19.61
C TRP A 54 4.54 -6.24 20.33
N GLY A 55 5.80 -6.65 20.22
CA GLY A 55 6.33 -7.89 20.77
C GLY A 55 6.10 -9.08 19.83
N PRO A 56 6.82 -10.19 20.01
CA PRO A 56 6.74 -11.37 19.14
C PRO A 56 5.35 -12.02 19.11
N LYS A 57 4.50 -11.72 20.10
CA LYS A 57 3.13 -12.24 20.22
C LYS A 57 2.05 -11.18 19.97
N CYS A 58 2.42 -9.94 19.64
CA CYS A 58 1.49 -8.83 19.43
C CYS A 58 0.55 -8.54 20.62
N THR A 59 1.02 -8.77 21.84
CA THR A 59 0.25 -8.55 23.09
C THR A 59 0.67 -7.28 23.82
N GLU A 60 1.85 -6.74 23.53
CA GLU A 60 2.35 -5.52 24.17
C GLU A 60 1.71 -4.30 23.52
N LYS A 61 1.15 -3.40 24.33
CA LYS A 61 0.59 -2.15 23.83
C LYS A 61 1.67 -1.07 23.83
N ARG A 62 1.76 -0.30 22.75
CA ARG A 62 2.59 0.91 22.71
C ARG A 62 1.82 2.05 22.07
N LEU A 63 1.85 3.18 22.77
CA LEU A 63 1.24 4.43 22.33
C LEU A 63 2.29 5.27 21.61
N LEU A 64 1.95 5.75 20.41
CA LEU A 64 2.75 6.74 19.69
C LEU A 64 1.93 8.02 19.59
N VAL A 65 2.55 9.16 19.94
CA VAL A 65 1.91 10.48 19.87
C VAL A 65 2.46 11.24 18.66
N ARG A 66 1.57 11.61 17.73
CA ARG A 66 1.92 12.52 16.63
C ARG A 66 1.86 13.95 17.17
N ARG A 67 3.01 14.61 17.25
CA ARG A 67 3.14 15.99 17.73
C ARG A 67 3.19 16.97 16.56
N ASN A 68 2.85 18.23 16.82
CA ASN A 68 3.09 19.30 15.85
C ASN A 68 4.59 19.42 15.56
N ILE A 69 4.96 19.50 14.28
CA ILE A 69 6.35 19.60 13.85
C ILE A 69 7.05 20.85 14.41
N PHE A 70 6.31 21.94 14.63
CA PHE A 70 6.87 23.19 15.17
C PHE A 70 7.26 23.07 16.64
N ASP A 71 6.58 22.22 17.41
CA ASP A 71 6.80 21.97 18.84
C ASP A 71 7.96 20.99 19.12
N LEU A 72 8.57 20.44 18.06
CA LEU A 72 9.73 19.55 18.20
C LEU A 72 11.00 20.34 18.49
N SER A 73 11.85 19.77 19.35
CA SER A 73 13.21 20.26 19.57
C SER A 73 14.06 20.15 18.30
N VAL A 74 15.16 20.90 18.24
CA VAL A 74 16.08 20.86 17.08
C VAL A 74 16.60 19.44 16.79
N PRO A 75 17.04 18.64 17.79
CA PRO A 75 17.46 17.25 17.53
C PRO A 75 16.34 16.36 17.00
N GLU A 76 15.10 16.53 17.48
CA GLU A 76 13.94 15.76 17.00
C GLU A 76 13.62 16.11 15.53
N LYS A 77 13.65 17.40 15.16
CA LYS A 77 13.47 17.84 13.76
C LYS A 77 14.54 17.27 12.84
N ASN A 78 15.81 17.33 13.27
CA ASN A 78 16.93 16.78 12.50
C ASN A 78 16.79 15.27 12.32
N LYS A 79 16.39 14.54 13.37
CA LYS A 79 16.13 13.09 13.30
C LYS A 79 14.97 12.75 12.36
N PHE A 80 13.90 13.53 12.39
CA PHE A 80 12.77 13.37 11.48
C PHE A 80 13.21 13.57 10.02
N LEU A 81 13.93 14.65 9.70
CA LEU A 81 14.44 14.91 8.36
C LEU A 81 15.41 13.82 7.89
N ALA A 82 16.31 13.37 8.77
CA ALA A 82 17.24 12.30 8.46
C ALA A 82 16.53 10.99 8.11
N TYR A 83 15.43 10.63 8.79
CA TYR A 83 14.67 9.43 8.45
C TYR A 83 13.83 9.55 7.19
N LEU A 84 13.31 10.75 6.86
CA LEU A 84 12.70 10.98 5.56
C LEU A 84 13.72 10.79 4.42
N ASN A 85 14.92 11.33 4.60
CA ASN A 85 16.00 11.17 3.64
C ASN A 85 16.43 9.69 3.52
N LEU A 86 16.56 8.99 4.64
CA LEU A 86 16.83 7.56 4.64
C LEU A 86 15.76 6.78 3.89
N ALA A 87 14.47 7.05 4.13
CA ALA A 87 13.36 6.40 3.44
C ALA A 87 13.38 6.63 1.92
N LYS A 88 13.83 7.80 1.47
CA LYS A 88 14.00 8.12 0.04
C LYS A 88 15.14 7.34 -0.62
N HIS A 89 16.14 6.90 0.14
CA HIS A 89 17.31 6.17 -0.37
C HIS A 89 17.33 4.69 0.01
N THR A 90 16.28 4.19 0.69
CA THR A 90 16.18 2.78 1.10
C THR A 90 15.15 2.07 0.24
N THR A 91 15.57 1.08 -0.53
CA THR A 91 14.66 0.19 -1.28
C THR A 91 13.69 -0.49 -0.33
N SER A 92 12.41 -0.51 -0.71
CA SER A 92 11.35 -1.20 0.00
C SER A 92 11.63 -2.71 0.04
N PRO A 93 11.71 -3.34 1.22
CA PRO A 93 11.99 -4.77 1.32
C PRO A 93 10.76 -5.63 0.98
N ASP A 94 9.56 -5.07 1.13
CA ASP A 94 8.30 -5.84 1.11
C ASP A 94 7.44 -5.57 -0.14
N TYR A 95 7.68 -4.45 -0.84
CA TYR A 95 6.82 -3.98 -1.92
C TYR A 95 7.61 -3.54 -3.14
N VAL A 96 7.12 -3.95 -4.30
CA VAL A 96 7.49 -3.48 -5.64
C VAL A 96 6.28 -2.81 -6.28
N ILE A 97 6.50 -2.01 -7.32
CA ILE A 97 5.40 -1.34 -8.04
C ILE A 97 5.21 -1.92 -9.45
N PRO A 98 3.95 -2.05 -9.92
CA PRO A 98 3.70 -2.39 -11.30
C PRO A 98 4.11 -1.22 -12.22
N THR A 99 4.75 -1.56 -13.34
CA THR A 99 5.17 -0.59 -14.37
C THR A 99 4.32 -0.63 -15.63
N GLY A 100 3.39 -1.59 -15.72
CA GLY A 100 2.38 -1.70 -16.77
C GLY A 100 1.01 -2.08 -16.20
N THR A 101 -0.03 -1.99 -17.03
CA THR A 101 -1.38 -2.46 -16.69
C THR A 101 -1.45 -3.99 -16.69
N TYR A 102 -2.49 -4.56 -16.09
CA TYR A 102 -2.69 -6.02 -16.07
C TYR A 102 -2.73 -6.63 -17.48
N GLY A 103 -3.34 -5.94 -18.43
CA GLY A 103 -3.34 -6.33 -19.85
C GLY A 103 -1.93 -6.33 -20.46
N GLN A 104 -1.11 -5.31 -20.17
CA GLN A 104 0.29 -5.26 -20.61
C GLN A 104 1.15 -6.36 -19.97
N MET A 105 0.76 -6.85 -18.79
CA MET A 105 1.39 -8.01 -18.15
C MET A 105 0.93 -9.36 -18.73
N ASN A 106 0.28 -9.38 -19.88
CA ASN A 106 -0.30 -10.59 -20.48
C ASN A 106 -1.18 -11.36 -19.48
N ASN A 107 -2.11 -10.64 -18.86
CA ASN A 107 -3.00 -11.13 -17.80
C ASN A 107 -2.23 -11.78 -16.63
N GLY A 108 -1.12 -11.17 -16.25
CA GLY A 108 -0.25 -11.62 -15.14
C GLY A 108 0.79 -12.67 -15.52
N SER A 109 0.80 -13.19 -16.76
CA SER A 109 1.78 -14.18 -17.22
C SER A 109 3.18 -13.58 -17.42
N THR A 110 3.26 -12.26 -17.60
CA THR A 110 4.50 -11.51 -17.82
C THR A 110 4.58 -10.40 -16.77
N PRO A 111 5.17 -10.66 -15.59
CA PRO A 111 5.19 -9.68 -14.51
C PRO A 111 6.02 -8.45 -14.89
N LEU A 112 5.42 -7.27 -14.78
CA LEU A 112 6.10 -5.99 -15.00
C LEU A 112 6.13 -5.21 -13.68
N PHE A 113 7.18 -5.44 -12.90
CA PHE A 113 7.39 -4.80 -11.61
C PHE A 113 8.80 -4.24 -11.49
N ASN A 114 8.93 -3.12 -10.78
CA ASN A 114 10.22 -2.53 -10.42
C ASN A 114 10.32 -2.33 -8.91
N ASP A 115 11.56 -2.43 -8.42
CA ASP A 115 11.93 -1.97 -7.08
C ASP A 115 11.63 -0.48 -6.91
N ILE A 116 11.30 -0.10 -5.69
CA ILE A 116 11.01 1.28 -5.31
C ILE A 116 11.54 1.56 -3.90
N ASN A 117 11.92 2.79 -3.61
CA ASN A 117 12.26 3.18 -2.23
C ASN A 117 11.00 3.43 -1.39
N ILE A 118 11.17 3.43 -0.06
CA ILE A 118 10.07 3.54 0.89
C ILE A 118 9.28 4.85 0.70
N TYR A 119 9.96 5.97 0.45
CA TYR A 119 9.28 7.26 0.26
C TYR A 119 8.54 7.32 -1.08
N ASP A 120 9.14 6.83 -2.15
CA ASP A 120 8.51 6.83 -3.47
C ASP A 120 7.37 5.82 -3.56
N LEU A 121 7.37 4.75 -2.78
CA LEU A 121 6.20 3.87 -2.65
C LEU A 121 4.99 4.66 -2.12
N PHE A 122 5.18 5.49 -1.10
CA PHE A 122 4.13 6.37 -0.58
C PHE A 122 3.61 7.34 -1.66
N VAL A 123 4.52 7.94 -2.43
CA VAL A 123 4.15 8.84 -3.55
C VAL A 123 3.44 8.08 -4.68
N TRP A 124 3.93 6.89 -5.03
CA TRP A 124 3.40 6.08 -6.10
C TRP A 124 1.99 5.59 -5.80
N MET A 125 1.69 5.18 -4.55
CA MET A 125 0.33 4.82 -4.16
C MET A 125 -0.64 5.98 -4.39
N HIS A 126 -0.25 7.21 -4.02
CA HIS A 126 -1.07 8.39 -4.26
C HIS A 126 -1.27 8.65 -5.76
N TYR A 127 -0.21 8.55 -6.57
CA TYR A 127 -0.30 8.64 -8.02
C TYR A 127 -1.24 7.56 -8.60
N TYR A 128 -1.10 6.31 -8.18
CA TYR A 128 -1.87 5.18 -8.71
C TYR A 128 -3.35 5.30 -8.42
N VAL A 129 -3.75 5.77 -7.23
CA VAL A 129 -5.19 5.98 -6.92
C VAL A 129 -5.76 7.23 -7.61
N SER A 130 -4.93 8.19 -7.99
CA SER A 130 -5.38 9.50 -8.51
C SER A 130 -5.23 9.66 -10.03
N ARG A 131 -4.51 8.76 -10.71
CA ARG A 131 -4.32 8.84 -12.17
C ARG A 131 -5.60 8.56 -12.94
N ASP A 132 -5.66 9.07 -14.16
CA ASP A 132 -6.76 8.80 -15.08
C ASP A 132 -6.79 7.33 -15.53
N THR A 133 -8.00 6.86 -15.86
CA THR A 133 -8.22 5.59 -16.54
C THR A 133 -7.75 5.71 -17.99
N LEU A 134 -6.93 4.76 -18.42
CA LEU A 134 -6.42 4.73 -19.80
C LEU A 134 -7.40 3.94 -20.67
N LEU A 135 -8.15 4.63 -21.53
CA LEU A 135 -9.17 3.98 -22.36
C LEU A 135 -8.63 3.34 -23.65
N GLY A 136 -7.37 3.58 -24.02
CA GLY A 136 -6.79 3.07 -25.27
C GLY A 136 -7.44 3.72 -26.50
N GLY A 137 -6.73 4.66 -27.12
CA GLY A 137 -7.14 5.23 -28.42
C GLY A 137 -6.75 4.34 -29.59
#